data_AF-D3YTN9-F1
#
_entry.id   AF-D3YTN9-F1
#
_cell.length_a   1.000
_cell.length_b   1.000
_cell.length_c   1.000
_cell.angle_alpha   90.00
_cell.angle_beta   90.00
_cell.angle_gamma   90.00
#
_symmetry.space_group_name_H-M   'P 1'
#
loop_
_entity.id
_entity.type
_entity.pdbx_description
1 polymer ?
#
loop_
_entity_poly.entity_id
_entity_poly.type
_entity_poly.pdbx_seq_one_letter_code
_entity_poly.pdbx_strand_id
1 'polypeptide(L)'
;MAAPAFEPGRQSDLLVKLNRLLERCLRNSKCIDTESLCVVAGEKVWQIRVDLHLLNHDGNIIDAASIAAIVALCHFRRPDVSVQGEEVTLYTPEERDPVPLSIHHMPICVSFAFFQQGTYLLVDPNEREERVMDGLLVIAMNKHREI
;
A
#
# COMPACT_ATOMS: atom_id res chain seq x y z
N MET A 1 -20.61 -2.78 4.23
CA MET A 1 -19.77 -3.94 4.62
C MET A 1 -18.72 -3.53 5.65
N ALA A 2 -17.87 -2.53 5.40
CA ALA A 2 -16.93 -2.04 6.40
C ALA A 2 -17.53 -1.17 7.53
N ALA A 3 -18.41 -0.22 7.20
CA ALA A 3 -19.15 0.58 8.16
C ALA A 3 -20.51 0.96 7.54
N PRO A 4 -21.57 1.19 8.34
CA PRO A 4 -22.87 1.61 7.81
C PRO A 4 -22.83 2.99 7.15
N ALA A 5 -21.89 3.85 7.52
CA ALA A 5 -21.73 5.20 6.95
C ALA A 5 -21.04 5.22 5.57
N PHE A 6 -20.48 4.08 5.11
CA PHE A 6 -19.78 3.99 3.83
C PHE A 6 -20.76 3.59 2.72
N GLU A 7 -21.37 4.61 2.11
CA GLU A 7 -22.23 4.45 0.94
C GLU A 7 -21.40 4.46 -0.35
N PRO A 8 -21.66 3.55 -1.30
CA PRO A 8 -20.95 3.50 -2.57
C PRO A 8 -21.21 4.77 -3.39
N GLY A 9 -20.15 5.31 -4.01
CA GLY A 9 -20.22 6.54 -4.81
C GLY A 9 -20.00 7.83 -4.03
N ARG A 10 -20.06 7.79 -2.70
CA ARG A 10 -19.64 8.92 -1.86
C ARG A 10 -18.11 8.91 -1.73
N GLN A 11 -17.45 9.86 -2.38
CA GLN A 11 -16.03 10.14 -2.12
C GLN A 11 -15.92 10.76 -0.73
N SER A 12 -15.65 9.95 0.28
CA SER A 12 -15.43 10.45 1.64
C SER A 12 -14.06 11.12 1.72
N ASP A 13 -13.95 12.20 2.51
CA ASP A 13 -12.66 12.84 2.80
C ASP A 13 -11.63 11.83 3.33
N LEU A 14 -12.13 10.84 4.08
CA LEU A 14 -11.36 9.68 4.53
C LEU A 14 -10.73 8.93 3.35
N LEU A 15 -11.52 8.53 2.34
CA LEU A 15 -11.01 7.78 1.18
C LEU A 15 -9.93 8.57 0.42
N VAL A 16 -10.14 9.87 0.21
CA VAL A 16 -9.17 10.73 -0.47
C VAL A 16 -7.88 10.85 0.35
N LYS A 17 -7.97 11.03 1.67
CA LYS A 17 -6.82 11.10 2.58
C LYS A 17 -6.04 9.78 2.60
N LEU A 18 -6.74 8.66 2.75
CA LEU A 18 -6.15 7.31 2.78
C LEU A 18 -5.39 7.00 1.48
N ASN A 19 -6.04 7.19 0.33
CA ASN A 19 -5.44 6.90 -0.97
C ASN A 19 -4.18 7.74 -1.22
N ARG A 20 -4.25 9.05 -0.95
CA ARG A 20 -3.08 9.94 -1.12
C ARG A 20 -1.94 9.59 -0.17
N LEU A 21 -2.25 9.20 1.06
CA LEU A 21 -1.23 8.85 2.05
C LEU A 21 -0.54 7.54 1.67
N LEU A 22 -1.30 6.49 1.34
CA LEU A 22 -0.76 5.21 0.89
C LEU A 22 0.06 5.37 -0.40
N GLU A 23 -0.43 6.15 -1.36
CA GLU A 23 0.31 6.42 -2.59
C GLU A 23 1.64 7.12 -2.28
N ARG A 24 1.66 8.13 -1.42
CA ARG A 24 2.91 8.78 -1.01
C ARG A 24 3.86 7.80 -0.33
N CYS A 25 3.36 6.98 0.59
CA CYS A 25 4.18 6.02 1.33
C CYS A 25 4.79 4.94 0.43
N LEU A 26 4.07 4.46 -0.58
CA LEU A 26 4.56 3.38 -1.46
C LEU A 26 5.33 3.92 -2.68
N ARG A 27 4.82 4.97 -3.33
CA ARG A 27 5.40 5.52 -4.56
C ARG A 27 6.63 6.40 -4.27
N ASN A 28 6.53 7.33 -3.31
CA ASN A 28 7.62 8.29 -3.08
C ASN A 28 8.80 7.66 -2.33
N SER A 29 8.54 6.63 -1.53
CA SER A 29 9.61 5.85 -0.90
C SER A 29 10.45 5.06 -1.91
N LYS A 30 9.94 4.82 -3.12
CA LYS A 30 10.56 3.91 -4.11
C LYS A 30 10.80 2.52 -3.53
N CYS A 31 9.81 2.01 -2.79
CA CYS A 31 9.90 0.69 -2.16
C CYS A 31 10.00 -0.46 -3.17
N ILE A 32 9.43 -0.30 -4.38
CA ILE A 32 9.49 -1.27 -5.49
C ILE A 32 10.43 -0.73 -6.56
N ASP A 33 11.23 -1.62 -7.14
CA ASP A 33 12.08 -1.33 -8.29
C ASP A 33 11.25 -1.23 -9.57
N THR A 34 10.95 -0.01 -10.01
CA THR A 34 10.21 0.25 -11.25
C THR A 34 11.05 0.01 -12.51
N GLU A 35 12.37 -0.02 -12.42
CA GLU A 35 13.26 -0.26 -13.57
C GLU A 35 13.27 -1.75 -13.91
N SER A 36 13.24 -2.62 -12.90
CA SER A 36 13.10 -4.08 -13.07
C SER A 36 11.80 -4.52 -13.78
N LEU A 37 10.83 -3.62 -13.89
CA LEU A 37 9.53 -3.83 -14.52
C LEU A 37 9.50 -3.45 -16.01
N CYS A 38 10.59 -2.88 -16.53
CA CYS A 38 10.71 -2.58 -17.96
C CYS A 38 11.03 -3.86 -18.75
N VAL A 39 10.26 -4.13 -19.82
CA VAL A 39 10.48 -5.28 -20.71
C VAL A 39 11.18 -4.83 -21.99
N VAL A 40 10.61 -3.84 -22.68
CA VAL A 40 11.19 -3.19 -23.86
C VAL A 40 11.07 -1.68 -23.67
N ALA A 41 12.21 -1.00 -23.60
CA ALA A 41 12.25 0.43 -23.35
C ALA A 41 11.48 1.23 -24.41
N GLY A 42 10.53 2.06 -23.98
CA GLY A 42 9.71 2.88 -24.86
C GLY A 42 8.53 2.17 -25.53
N GLU A 43 8.37 0.86 -25.32
CA GLU A 43 7.30 0.08 -25.97
C GLU A 43 6.46 -0.72 -24.95
N LYS A 44 7.09 -1.60 -24.15
CA LYS A 44 6.38 -2.53 -23.25
C LYS A 44 6.95 -2.51 -21.84
N VAL A 45 6.08 -2.25 -20.88
CA VAL A 45 6.40 -2.20 -19.45
C VAL A 45 5.31 -2.89 -18.64
N TRP A 46 5.68 -3.41 -17.47
CA TRP A 46 4.70 -3.94 -16.53
C TRP A 46 3.97 -2.81 -15.80
N GLN A 47 2.64 -2.92 -15.74
CA GLN A 47 1.81 -2.10 -14.88
C GLN A 47 1.32 -2.95 -13.71
N ILE A 48 1.78 -2.63 -12.50
CA ILE A 48 1.33 -3.28 -11.27
C ILE A 48 0.24 -2.41 -10.63
N ARG A 49 -0.91 -3.02 -10.35
CA ARG A 49 -2.02 -2.39 -9.63
C ARG A 49 -2.29 -3.18 -8.35
N VAL A 50 -2.40 -2.46 -7.24
CA VAL A 50 -2.78 -3.02 -5.93
C VAL A 50 -4.13 -2.44 -5.55
N ASP A 51 -5.12 -3.31 -5.35
CA ASP A 51 -6.44 -2.92 -4.89
C ASP A 51 -6.62 -3.38 -3.44
N LEU A 52 -7.00 -2.46 -2.56
CA LEU A 52 -7.27 -2.73 -1.15
C LEU A 52 -8.77 -2.62 -0.88
N HIS A 53 -9.33 -3.65 -0.25
CA HIS A 53 -10.73 -3.69 0.14
C HIS A 53 -10.85 -3.70 1.66
N LEU A 54 -11.47 -2.65 2.21
CA LEU A 54 -11.78 -2.60 3.63
C LEU A 54 -13.02 -3.46 3.90
N LEU A 55 -12.86 -4.50 4.73
CA LEU A 55 -13.93 -5.46 5.04
C LEU A 55 -14.68 -5.09 6.32
N ASN A 56 -13.95 -4.69 7.36
CA ASN A 56 -14.46 -4.26 8.66
C ASN A 56 -13.71 -3.00 9.08
N HIS A 57 -14.42 -1.99 9.59
CA HIS A 57 -13.81 -0.77 10.12
C HIS A 57 -14.00 -0.74 11.64
N ASP A 58 -12.90 -0.95 12.37
CA ASP A 58 -12.84 -0.89 13.84
C ASP A 58 -11.64 -0.06 14.32
N GLY A 59 -11.37 1.04 13.62
CA GLY A 59 -10.20 1.90 13.82
C GLY A 59 -9.09 1.71 12.78
N ASN A 60 -8.00 2.45 13.00
CA ASN A 60 -6.72 2.53 12.32
C ASN A 60 -6.60 1.84 10.93
N ILE A 61 -7.35 2.36 9.95
CA ILE A 61 -7.34 1.81 8.58
C ILE A 61 -5.96 1.98 7.91
N ILE A 62 -5.25 3.06 8.22
CA ILE A 62 -4.01 3.44 7.53
C ILE A 62 -2.92 2.39 7.72
N ASP A 63 -2.71 1.98 8.96
CA ASP A 63 -1.65 1.06 9.31
C ASP A 63 -1.97 -0.32 8.72
N ALA A 64 -3.20 -0.80 8.91
CA ALA A 64 -3.67 -2.06 8.32
C ALA A 64 -3.57 -2.07 6.78
N ALA A 65 -3.94 -0.98 6.12
CA ALA A 65 -3.84 -0.85 4.67
C ALA A 65 -2.39 -0.84 4.18
N SER A 66 -1.49 -0.18 4.90
CA SER A 66 -0.06 -0.16 4.57
C SER A 66 0.55 -1.56 4.67
N ILE A 67 0.22 -2.30 5.73
CA ILE A 67 0.67 -3.68 5.93
C ILE A 67 0.10 -4.57 4.82
N ALA A 68 -1.21 -4.48 4.55
CA ALA A 68 -1.85 -5.28 3.51
C ALA A 68 -1.22 -5.05 2.13
N ALA A 69 -0.94 -3.79 1.76
CA ALA A 69 -0.28 -3.47 0.50
C ALA A 69 1.13 -4.06 0.40
N ILE A 70 1.95 -3.89 1.45
CA ILE A 70 3.32 -4.41 1.47
C ILE A 70 3.32 -5.95 1.43
N VAL A 71 2.47 -6.60 2.23
CA VAL A 71 2.36 -8.06 2.22
C VAL A 71 1.91 -8.57 0.85
N ALA A 72 0.92 -7.92 0.23
CA ALA A 72 0.46 -8.29 -1.11
C ALA A 72 1.58 -8.15 -2.15
N LEU A 73 2.33 -7.06 -2.13
CA LEU A 73 3.45 -6.82 -3.04
C LEU A 73 4.58 -7.84 -2.85
N CYS A 74 4.92 -8.17 -1.61
CA CYS A 74 5.92 -9.19 -1.28
C CYS A 74 5.50 -10.61 -1.70
N HIS A 75 4.20 -10.91 -1.62
CA HIS A 75 3.65 -12.22 -1.99
C HIS A 75 3.41 -12.37 -3.49
N PHE A 76 3.11 -11.26 -4.18
CA PHE A 76 2.79 -11.26 -5.60
C PHE A 76 3.95 -11.79 -6.45
N ARG A 77 3.61 -12.63 -7.43
CA ARG A 77 4.54 -13.14 -8.44
C ARG A 77 4.00 -12.82 -9.82
N ARG A 78 4.86 -12.26 -10.67
CA ARG A 78 4.54 -11.95 -12.06
C ARG A 78 4.91 -13.14 -12.97
N PRO A 79 4.21 -13.34 -14.09
CA PRO A 79 4.63 -14.33 -15.08
C PRO A 79 6.03 -13.99 -15.63
N ASP A 80 6.76 -15.04 -16.00
CA ASP A 80 8.07 -14.90 -16.63
C ASP A 80 7.93 -14.44 -18.09
N VAL A 81 8.93 -13.71 -18.57
CA VAL A 81 8.95 -13.14 -19.92
C VAL A 81 10.31 -13.34 -20.55
N SER A 82 10.35 -13.79 -21.79
CA SER A 82 11.58 -13.72 -22.58
C SER A 82 11.44 -12.72 -23.73
N VAL A 83 12.53 -11.99 -23.96
CA VAL A 83 12.65 -11.00 -25.03
C VAL A 83 13.72 -11.50 -25.99
N GLN A 84 13.36 -11.71 -27.24
CA GLN A 84 14.28 -12.08 -28.33
C GLN A 84 14.15 -11.02 -29.44
N GLY A 85 15.08 -10.06 -29.46
CA GLY A 85 14.94 -8.89 -30.33
C GLY A 85 13.73 -8.04 -29.93
N GLU A 86 12.76 -7.91 -30.84
CA GLU A 86 11.50 -7.18 -30.61
C GLU A 86 10.34 -8.11 -30.17
N GLU A 87 10.54 -9.43 -30.21
CA GLU A 87 9.51 -10.40 -29.84
C GLU A 87 9.49 -10.63 -28.33
N VAL A 88 8.32 -10.43 -27.72
CA VAL A 88 8.07 -10.62 -26.29
C VAL A 88 7.16 -11.82 -26.10
N THR A 89 7.65 -12.84 -25.43
CA THR A 89 6.90 -14.07 -25.12
C THR A 89 6.60 -14.12 -23.63
N LEU A 90 5.31 -14.20 -23.29
CA LEU A 90 4.82 -14.36 -21.92
C LEU A 90 4.60 -15.84 -21.65
N TYR A 91 5.13 -16.35 -20.54
CA TYR A 91 4.92 -17.74 -20.13
C TYR A 91 3.82 -17.86 -19.09
N THR A 92 3.01 -18.91 -19.17
CA THR A 92 2.01 -19.19 -18.14
C THR A 92 2.67 -19.77 -16.89
N PRO A 93 2.01 -19.72 -15.71
CA PRO A 93 2.53 -20.32 -14.49
C PRO A 93 2.79 -21.84 -14.58
N GLU A 94 2.15 -22.54 -15.52
CA GLU A 94 2.37 -23.96 -15.78
C GLU A 94 3.63 -24.22 -16.61
N GLU A 95 4.04 -23.26 -17.45
CA GLU A 95 5.21 -23.36 -18.32
C GLU A 95 6.50 -22.95 -17.61
N ARG A 96 6.43 -21.92 -16.75
CA ARG A 96 7.56 -21.41 -15.98
C ARG A 96 7.15 -20.90 -14.60
N ASP A 97 8.08 -21.05 -13.66
CA ASP A 97 7.89 -20.54 -12.29
C ASP A 97 7.74 -19.01 -12.28
N PRO A 98 6.67 -18.47 -11.67
CA PRO A 98 6.47 -17.04 -11.56
C PRO A 98 7.55 -16.34 -10.74
N VAL A 99 7.97 -15.17 -11.23
CA VAL A 99 9.06 -14.37 -10.68
C VAL A 99 8.53 -13.39 -9.63
N PRO A 100 9.14 -13.28 -8.43
CA PRO A 100 8.73 -12.29 -7.43
C PRO A 100 9.07 -10.86 -7.87
N LEU A 101 8.45 -9.87 -7.23
CA LEU A 101 8.82 -8.47 -7.42
C LEU A 101 10.13 -8.11 -6.69
N SER A 102 10.89 -7.20 -7.29
CA SER A 102 12.06 -6.60 -6.66
C SER A 102 11.64 -5.48 -5.70
N ILE A 103 11.80 -5.72 -4.40
CA ILE A 103 11.42 -4.79 -3.33
C ILE A 103 12.69 -4.35 -2.59
N HIS A 104 12.95 -3.04 -2.54
CA HIS A 104 14.12 -2.46 -1.88
C HIS A 104 13.94 -2.36 -0.37
N HIS A 105 12.76 -1.96 0.08
CA HIS A 105 12.41 -1.81 1.50
C HIS A 105 10.90 -1.86 1.67
N MET A 106 10.45 -1.99 2.93
CA MET A 106 9.05 -2.17 3.29
C MET A 106 8.62 -1.04 4.24
N PRO A 107 8.14 0.10 3.72
CA PRO A 107 7.62 1.17 4.56
C PRO A 107 6.27 0.77 5.16
N ILE A 108 6.13 0.91 6.46
CA ILE A 108 4.88 0.64 7.19
C ILE A 108 4.44 1.93 7.89
N CYS A 109 3.15 2.20 7.87
CA CYS A 109 2.56 3.34 8.57
C CYS A 109 2.31 3.00 10.04
N VAL A 110 2.56 3.97 10.91
CA VAL A 110 2.22 3.94 12.34
C VAL A 110 1.42 5.19 12.67
N SER A 111 0.23 5.00 13.20
CA SER A 111 -0.72 6.05 13.53
C SER A 111 -0.72 6.37 15.02
N PHE A 112 -0.65 7.67 15.33
CA PHE A 112 -0.63 8.24 16.67
C PHE A 112 -1.83 9.16 16.86
N ALA A 113 -2.68 8.84 17.82
CA ALA A 113 -3.85 9.65 18.19
C ALA A 113 -3.52 10.54 19.39
N PHE A 114 -3.88 11.83 19.28
CA PHE A 114 -3.68 12.81 20.34
C PHE A 114 -5.00 13.14 21.04
N PHE A 115 -4.94 13.28 22.36
CA PHE A 115 -6.08 13.66 23.20
C PHE A 115 -5.70 14.80 24.14
N GLN A 116 -6.70 15.62 24.50
CA GLN A 116 -6.55 16.76 25.40
C GLN A 116 -5.43 17.69 24.92
N GLN A 117 -5.58 18.19 23.68
CA GLN A 117 -4.62 19.10 23.05
C GLN A 117 -3.18 18.54 22.99
N GLY A 118 -3.05 17.22 22.85
CA GLY A 118 -1.75 16.54 22.75
C GLY A 118 -1.12 16.18 24.09
N THR A 119 -1.84 16.29 25.20
CA THR A 119 -1.37 15.85 26.53
C THR A 119 -1.19 14.34 26.59
N TYR A 120 -2.09 13.58 25.94
CA TYR A 120 -2.01 12.13 25.85
C TYR A 120 -1.84 11.70 24.39
N LEU A 121 -1.01 10.67 24.20
CA LEU A 121 -0.74 10.05 22.91
C LEU A 121 -1.02 8.55 23.02
N LEU A 122 -1.87 8.05 22.13
CA LEU A 122 -2.15 6.63 21.96
C LEU A 122 -1.63 6.17 20.59
N VAL A 123 -1.29 4.89 20.52
CA VAL A 123 -0.89 4.20 19.28
C VAL A 123 -1.98 3.20 18.95
N ASP A 124 -2.30 3.07 17.67
CA ASP A 124 -3.30 2.12 17.16
C ASP A 124 -4.71 2.33 17.78
N PRO A 125 -5.33 3.50 17.54
CA PRO A 125 -6.64 3.81 18.11
C PRO A 125 -7.73 2.91 17.53
N ASN A 126 -8.57 2.35 18.39
CA ASN A 126 -9.81 1.67 17.97
C ASN A 126 -10.89 2.68 17.52
N GLU A 127 -12.01 2.21 16.99
CA GLU A 127 -13.10 3.07 16.48
C GLU A 127 -13.59 4.11 17.52
N ARG A 128 -13.66 3.72 18.80
CA ARG A 128 -14.15 4.63 19.86
C ARG A 128 -13.12 5.71 20.18
N GLU A 129 -11.84 5.35 20.19
CA GLU A 129 -10.72 6.27 20.40
C GLU A 129 -10.58 7.25 19.23
N GLU A 130 -10.74 6.79 17.98
CA GLU A 130 -10.73 7.67 16.79
C GLU A 130 -11.86 8.70 16.81
N ARG A 131 -13.02 8.37 17.41
CA ARG A 131 -14.16 9.31 17.50
C ARG A 131 -13.95 10.42 18.52
N VAL A 132 -13.08 10.23 19.52
CA VAL A 132 -12.86 11.18 20.62
C VAL A 132 -11.46 11.81 20.62
N MET A 133 -10.63 11.49 19.61
CA MET A 133 -9.31 12.10 19.44
C MET A 133 -9.41 13.53 18.89
N ASP A 134 -8.46 14.38 19.28
CA ASP A 134 -8.34 15.75 18.79
C ASP A 134 -7.50 15.85 17.51
N GLY A 135 -6.61 14.88 17.29
CA GLY A 135 -5.68 14.88 16.17
C GLY A 135 -5.06 13.53 15.90
N LEU A 136 -4.61 13.34 14.65
CA LEU A 136 -3.98 12.12 14.15
C LEU A 136 -2.69 12.45 13.42
N LEU A 137 -1.58 11.87 13.85
CA LEU A 137 -0.30 11.89 13.15
C LEU A 137 0.00 10.49 12.61
N VAL A 138 0.49 10.43 11.38
CA VAL A 138 0.91 9.18 10.74
C VAL A 138 2.36 9.32 10.35
N ILE A 139 3.17 8.34 10.76
CA ILE A 139 4.58 8.24 10.41
C ILE A 139 4.77 6.96 9.61
N ALA A 140 5.33 7.07 8.40
CA ALA A 140 5.82 5.91 7.67
C ALA A 140 7.28 5.70 8.02
N MET A 141 7.69 4.45 8.26
CA MET A 141 9.08 4.13 8.54
C MET A 141 9.44 2.78 7.93
N ASN A 142 10.71 2.61 7.55
CA ASN A 142 11.23 1.35 7.06
C ASN A 142 12.15 0.65 8.08
N LYS A 143 12.61 -0.57 7.76
CA LYS A 143 13.52 -1.35 8.61
C LYS A 143 14.87 -0.64 8.87
N HIS A 144 15.29 0.25 7.99
CA HIS A 144 16.51 1.03 8.12
C HIS A 144 16.35 2.28 9.01
N ARG A 145 15.16 2.49 9.58
CA ARG A 145 14.80 3.66 10.41
C ARG A 145 14.78 4.98 9.63
N GLU A 146 14.47 4.90 8.35
CA GLU A 146 14.24 6.06 7.49
C GLU A 146 12.73 6.38 7.49
N ILE A 147 12.40 7.68 7.49
CA ILE A 147 11.05 8.23 7.52
C ILE A 147 10.67 8.73 6.12
#